data_AF-A0A0F9CJS0-F1
#
_entry.id   AF-A0A0F9CJS0-F1
#
_cell.length_a   1.000
_cell.length_b   1.000
_cell.length_c   1.000
_cell.angle_alpha   90.00
_cell.angle_beta   90.00
_cell.angle_gamma   90.00
#
_symmetry.space_group_name_H-M   'P 1'
#
loop_
_entity.id
_entity.type
_entity.pdbx_description
1 polymer ?
#
loop_
_entity_poly.entity_id
_entity_poly.type
_entity_poly.pdbx_seq_one_letter_code
_entity_poly.pdbx_strand_id
1 'polypeptide(L)'
;VMEKKTKGTLILDISDPRAVDEKVSQFPGMKLMFRDQVAEMYEEDVRARKGKVPSVEEIIGKEVPIIEATMKRLDAEPLVKDVTVSVDSLRKQELEKALEKLGETDANKIKIIEELTKNVVEKIISVPVNSSKETSEQENQ
;
A
#
# COMPACT_ATOMS: atom_id res chain seq x y z
N VAL A 1 -46.59 -4.74 -37.23
CA VAL A 1 -45.93 -5.94 -37.79
C VAL A 1 -44.85 -6.42 -36.81
N MET A 2 -45.24 -7.10 -35.73
CA MET A 2 -44.31 -7.63 -34.71
C MET A 2 -44.82 -8.97 -34.14
N GLU A 3 -45.44 -9.81 -34.98
CA GLU A 3 -46.20 -10.99 -34.51
C GLU A 3 -45.53 -12.36 -34.70
N LYS A 4 -44.26 -12.45 -35.10
CA LYS A 4 -43.54 -13.74 -35.07
C LYS A 4 -42.09 -13.55 -34.66
N LYS A 5 -41.81 -13.56 -33.35
CA LYS A 5 -40.45 -13.79 -32.85
C LYS A 5 -40.10 -15.25 -33.10
N THR A 6 -39.23 -15.49 -34.07
CA THR A 6 -38.55 -16.78 -34.24
C THR A 6 -37.77 -17.09 -32.97
N LYS A 7 -37.95 -18.30 -32.39
CA LYS A 7 -37.17 -18.75 -31.24
C LYS A 7 -35.68 -18.79 -31.63
N GLY A 8 -34.86 -17.99 -30.97
CA GLY A 8 -33.41 -17.97 -31.16
C GLY A 8 -32.70 -17.57 -29.87
N THR A 9 -31.46 -18.02 -29.71
CA THR A 9 -30.61 -17.79 -28.54
C THR A 9 -29.54 -16.76 -28.87
N LEU A 10 -29.51 -15.66 -28.11
CA LEU A 10 -28.41 -14.70 -28.13
C LEU A 10 -27.42 -15.06 -27.02
N ILE A 11 -26.16 -15.26 -27.41
CA ILE A 11 -25.03 -15.38 -26.49
C ILE A 11 -24.26 -14.07 -26.54
N LEU A 12 -24.09 -13.46 -25.37
CA LEU A 12 -23.26 -12.28 -25.19
C LEU A 12 -22.02 -12.70 -24.40
N ASP A 13 -20.87 -12.75 -25.08
CA ASP A 13 -19.58 -13.07 -24.45
C ASP A 13 -18.84 -11.78 -24.09
N ILE A 14 -18.73 -11.53 -22.78
CA ILE A 14 -18.02 -10.39 -22.19
C ILE A 14 -16.67 -10.76 -21.58
N SER A 15 -16.19 -11.98 -21.83
CA SER A 15 -14.99 -12.55 -21.23
C SER A 15 -13.70 -12.04 -21.88
N ASP A 16 -12.62 -12.01 -21.09
CA ASP A 16 -11.27 -11.65 -21.54
C ASP A 16 -10.25 -12.58 -20.84
N PRO A 17 -9.71 -13.63 -21.52
CA PRO A 17 -9.90 -13.98 -22.93
C PRO A 17 -11.32 -14.52 -23.25
N ARG A 18 -11.69 -14.51 -24.54
CA ARG A 18 -13.01 -14.98 -25.02
C ARG A 18 -13.29 -16.41 -24.56
N ALA A 19 -14.51 -16.64 -24.08
CA ALA A 19 -14.95 -17.93 -23.54
C ALA A 19 -15.72 -18.78 -24.57
N VAL A 20 -16.25 -18.15 -25.62
CA VAL A 20 -17.11 -18.81 -26.61
C VAL A 20 -16.44 -18.82 -27.99
N ASP A 21 -16.33 -20.02 -28.60
CA ASP A 21 -15.85 -20.18 -29.98
C ASP A 21 -16.86 -19.57 -30.97
N GLU A 22 -16.37 -18.80 -31.93
CA GLU A 22 -17.19 -18.14 -32.96
C GLU A 22 -18.05 -19.12 -33.78
N LYS A 23 -17.62 -20.39 -33.89
CA LYS A 23 -18.38 -21.46 -34.56
C LYS A 23 -19.79 -21.65 -34.00
N VAL A 24 -20.04 -21.23 -32.77
CA VAL A 24 -21.38 -21.27 -32.16
C VAL A 24 -22.41 -20.45 -32.96
N SER A 25 -21.98 -19.45 -33.72
CA SER A 25 -22.85 -18.67 -34.62
C SER A 25 -23.29 -19.42 -35.89
N GLN A 26 -22.69 -20.58 -36.17
CA GLN A 26 -23.04 -21.39 -37.35
C GLN A 26 -24.32 -22.22 -37.12
N PHE A 27 -24.73 -22.41 -35.88
CA PHE A 27 -25.94 -23.16 -35.55
C PHE A 27 -27.21 -22.33 -35.85
N PRO A 28 -28.23 -22.92 -36.52
CA PRO A 28 -29.48 -22.22 -36.79
C PRO A 28 -30.14 -21.69 -35.52
N GLY A 29 -30.49 -20.40 -35.53
CA GLY A 29 -31.13 -19.74 -34.40
C GLY A 29 -30.17 -19.29 -33.29
N MET A 30 -28.85 -19.37 -33.49
CA MET A 30 -27.85 -18.83 -32.56
C MET A 30 -27.27 -17.52 -33.06
N LYS A 31 -27.13 -16.54 -32.16
CA LYS A 31 -26.41 -15.29 -32.40
C LYS A 31 -25.36 -15.12 -31.30
N LEU A 32 -24.09 -14.91 -31.67
CA LEU A 32 -23.03 -14.53 -30.75
C LEU A 32 -22.72 -13.04 -30.92
N MET A 33 -22.54 -12.32 -29.81
CA MET A 33 -22.03 -10.97 -29.78
C MET A 33 -20.91 -10.87 -28.74
N PHE A 34 -19.87 -10.11 -29.07
CA PHE A 34 -18.75 -9.84 -28.18
C PHE A 34 -18.83 -8.45 -27.54
N ARG A 35 -18.07 -8.24 -26.47
CA ARG A 35 -18.00 -6.97 -25.70
C ARG A 35 -17.76 -5.73 -26.58
N ASP A 36 -16.86 -5.84 -27.55
CA ASP A 36 -16.48 -4.77 -28.48
C ASP A 36 -17.63 -4.35 -29.40
N GLN A 37 -18.45 -5.31 -29.87
CA GLN A 37 -19.62 -5.04 -30.73
C GLN A 37 -20.79 -4.39 -29.98
N VAL A 38 -20.81 -4.47 -28.65
CA VAL A 38 -21.82 -3.79 -27.81
C VAL A 38 -21.44 -2.33 -27.55
N ALA A 39 -20.15 -1.99 -27.58
CA ALA A 39 -19.67 -0.65 -27.27
C ALA A 39 -20.07 0.41 -28.32
N GLU A 40 -20.27 0.01 -29.58
CA GLU A 40 -20.63 0.90 -30.68
C GLU A 40 -22.05 1.51 -30.54
N MET A 41 -22.90 0.94 -29.69
CA MET A 41 -24.29 1.41 -29.47
C MET A 41 -24.42 2.50 -28.39
N TYR A 42 -23.32 2.94 -27.75
CA TYR A 42 -23.36 3.79 -26.54
C TYR A 42 -22.57 5.11 -26.66
N GLU A 43 -22.47 5.70 -27.86
CA GLU A 43 -21.68 6.95 -28.06
C GLU A 43 -22.14 8.14 -27.21
N GLU A 44 -23.44 8.28 -26.93
CA GLU A 44 -23.97 9.36 -26.07
C GLU A 44 -23.59 9.17 -24.60
N ASP A 45 -23.69 7.93 -24.08
CA ASP A 45 -23.33 7.61 -22.68
C ASP A 45 -21.82 7.72 -22.42
N VAL A 46 -21.00 7.39 -23.41
CA VAL A 46 -19.54 7.52 -23.33
C VAL A 46 -19.14 8.99 -23.18
N ARG A 47 -19.82 9.92 -23.87
CA ARG A 47 -19.53 11.36 -23.77
C ARG A 47 -19.88 11.90 -22.38
N ALA A 48 -21.03 11.52 -21.84
CA ALA A 48 -21.43 11.89 -20.48
C ALA A 48 -20.45 11.37 -19.41
N ARG A 49 -19.90 10.14 -19.59
CA ARG A 49 -18.87 9.58 -18.71
C ARG A 49 -17.52 10.29 -18.85
N LYS A 50 -17.10 10.65 -20.06
CA LYS A 50 -15.88 11.44 -20.30
C LYS A 50 -15.92 12.79 -19.58
N GLY A 51 -17.09 13.43 -19.50
CA GLY A 51 -17.26 14.68 -18.72
C GLY A 51 -17.01 14.54 -17.22
N LYS A 52 -17.03 13.31 -16.66
CA LYS A 52 -16.73 13.04 -15.25
C LYS A 52 -15.24 12.84 -14.96
N VAL A 53 -14.42 12.61 -16.00
CA VAL A 53 -12.99 12.35 -15.86
C VAL A 53 -12.26 13.46 -15.10
N PRO A 54 -12.46 14.76 -15.41
CA PRO A 54 -11.75 15.83 -14.69
C PRO A 54 -12.04 15.84 -13.18
N SER A 55 -13.27 15.53 -12.78
CA SER A 55 -13.65 15.46 -11.36
C SER A 55 -12.98 14.29 -10.64
N VAL A 56 -12.82 13.15 -11.32
CA VAL A 56 -12.11 11.98 -10.78
C VAL A 56 -10.61 12.28 -10.68
N GLU A 57 -10.03 12.91 -11.69
CA GLU A 57 -8.62 13.35 -11.68
C GLU A 57 -8.34 14.32 -10.54
N GLU A 58 -9.28 15.23 -10.22
CA GLU A 58 -9.15 16.13 -9.06
C GLU A 58 -9.12 15.36 -7.74
N ILE A 59 -9.94 14.33 -7.58
CA ILE A 59 -9.94 13.47 -6.38
C ILE A 59 -8.61 12.72 -6.28
N ILE A 60 -8.16 12.11 -7.37
CA ILE A 60 -6.87 11.40 -7.42
C ILE A 60 -5.72 12.36 -7.08
N GLY A 61 -5.73 13.57 -7.65
CA GLY A 61 -4.70 14.59 -7.40
C GLY A 61 -4.60 15.02 -5.93
N LYS A 62 -5.69 14.96 -5.18
CA LYS A 62 -5.69 15.23 -3.72
C LYS A 62 -5.11 14.08 -2.90
N GLU A 63 -5.32 12.83 -3.34
CA GLU A 63 -4.89 11.64 -2.61
C GLU A 63 -3.42 11.25 -2.88
N VAL A 64 -2.90 11.54 -4.09
CA VAL A 64 -1.52 11.19 -4.46
C VAL A 64 -0.48 11.76 -3.46
N PRO A 65 -0.50 13.05 -3.10
CA PRO A 65 0.46 13.60 -2.13
C PRO A 65 0.37 12.96 -0.75
N ILE A 66 -0.83 12.56 -0.31
CA ILE A 66 -1.07 11.90 0.99
C ILE A 66 -0.39 10.53 0.99
N ILE A 67 -0.52 9.78 -0.09
CA ILE A 67 0.12 8.48 -0.26
C ILE A 67 1.64 8.64 -0.32
N GLU A 68 2.15 9.62 -1.08
CA GLU A 68 3.59 9.90 -1.18
C GLU A 68 4.20 10.24 0.19
N ALA A 69 3.55 11.11 0.97
CA ALA A 69 3.99 11.43 2.33
C ALA A 69 3.97 10.21 3.25
N THR A 70 2.94 9.36 3.12
CA THR A 70 2.81 8.12 3.89
C THR A 70 3.95 7.14 3.55
N MET A 71 4.29 6.99 2.27
CA MET A 71 5.38 6.12 1.81
C MET A 71 6.74 6.62 2.30
N LYS A 72 7.02 7.92 2.22
CA LYS A 72 8.26 8.51 2.78
C LYS A 72 8.43 8.23 4.26
N ARG A 73 7.34 8.23 5.04
CA ARG A 73 7.38 7.89 6.46
C ARG A 73 7.71 6.42 6.69
N LEU A 74 7.16 5.52 5.86
CA LEU A 74 7.46 4.09 5.94
C LEU A 74 8.93 3.79 5.59
N ASP A 75 9.55 4.54 4.68
CA ASP A 75 10.97 4.38 4.35
C ASP A 75 11.93 4.77 5.50
N ALA A 76 11.49 5.64 6.41
CA ALA A 76 12.26 6.01 7.59
C ALA A 76 12.19 4.96 8.73
N GLU A 77 11.17 4.11 8.76
CA GLU A 77 10.98 3.11 9.83
C GLU A 77 12.06 2.00 9.85
N PRO A 78 12.52 1.44 8.71
CA PRO A 78 13.64 0.50 8.66
C PRO A 78 14.94 1.09 9.22
N LEU A 79 15.24 2.35 8.88
CA LEU A 79 16.46 3.04 9.34
C LEU A 79 16.49 3.18 10.86
N VAL A 80 15.36 3.50 11.50
CA VAL A 80 15.25 3.59 12.96
C VAL A 80 15.44 2.22 13.62
N LYS A 81 14.93 1.15 13.00
CA LYS A 81 15.12 -0.23 13.51
C LYS A 81 16.58 -0.64 13.48
N ASP A 82 17.28 -0.38 12.38
CA ASP A 82 18.69 -0.76 12.23
C ASP A 82 19.61 -0.02 13.21
N VAL A 83 19.35 1.28 13.43
CA VAL A 83 20.07 2.06 14.45
C VAL A 83 19.79 1.53 15.85
N THR A 84 18.54 1.21 16.18
CA THR A 84 18.16 0.70 17.51
C THR A 84 18.84 -0.63 17.82
N VAL A 85 18.88 -1.56 16.86
CA VAL A 85 19.56 -2.85 17.01
C VAL A 85 21.06 -2.66 17.19
N SER A 86 21.67 -1.78 16.40
CA SER A 86 23.11 -1.50 16.47
C SER A 86 23.51 -0.91 17.82
N VAL A 87 22.73 0.06 18.32
CA VAL A 87 22.98 0.72 19.61
C VAL A 87 22.77 -0.23 20.79
N ASP A 88 21.74 -1.09 20.75
CA ASP A 88 21.52 -2.07 21.83
C ASP A 88 22.63 -3.15 21.88
N SER A 89 23.16 -3.54 20.72
CA SER A 89 24.32 -4.44 20.64
C SER A 89 25.56 -3.81 21.32
N LEU A 90 25.85 -2.54 20.99
CA LEU A 90 26.96 -1.81 21.62
C LEU A 90 26.76 -1.64 23.13
N ARG A 91 25.53 -1.31 23.55
CA ARG A 91 25.15 -1.18 24.97
C ARG A 91 25.47 -2.46 25.75
N LYS A 92 25.10 -3.62 25.21
CA LYS A 92 25.36 -4.93 25.85
C LYS A 92 26.86 -5.20 25.99
N GLN A 93 27.65 -4.94 24.95
CA GLN A 93 29.10 -5.12 25.00
C GLN A 93 29.76 -4.24 26.06
N GLU A 94 29.36 -2.98 26.17
CA GLU A 94 29.92 -2.06 27.18
C GLU A 94 29.42 -2.40 28.59
N LEU A 95 28.17 -2.88 28.73
CA LEU A 95 27.63 -3.36 30.00
C LEU A 95 28.42 -4.56 30.51
N GLU A 96 28.68 -5.56 29.67
CA GLU A 96 29.49 -6.74 30.03
C GLU A 96 30.88 -6.34 30.52
N LYS A 97 31.59 -5.48 29.77
CA LYS A 97 32.90 -4.97 30.18
C LYS A 97 32.86 -4.21 31.51
N ALA A 98 31.80 -3.46 31.76
CA ALA A 98 31.63 -2.72 33.02
C ALA A 98 31.39 -3.67 34.20
N LEU A 99 30.54 -4.70 34.01
CA LEU A 99 30.27 -5.71 35.02
C LEU A 99 31.52 -6.52 35.37
N GLU A 100 32.32 -6.91 34.37
CA GLU A 100 33.61 -7.58 34.57
C GLU A 100 34.58 -6.72 35.40
N LYS A 101 34.70 -5.43 35.07
CA LYS A 101 35.57 -4.49 35.80
C LYS A 101 35.09 -4.24 37.24
N LEU A 102 33.78 -4.24 37.46
CA LEU A 102 33.18 -4.08 38.78
C LEU A 102 33.27 -5.36 39.62
N GLY A 103 33.49 -6.53 38.99
CA GLY A 103 33.36 -7.83 39.65
C GLY A 103 31.95 -8.07 40.19
N GLU A 104 30.94 -7.41 39.62
CA GLU A 104 29.59 -7.42 40.16
C GLU A 104 28.87 -8.71 39.78
N THR A 105 28.37 -9.41 40.80
CA THR A 105 27.70 -10.71 40.65
C THR A 105 26.29 -10.70 41.24
N ASP A 106 25.90 -9.60 41.89
CA ASP A 106 24.56 -9.41 42.43
C ASP A 106 23.56 -9.15 41.30
N ALA A 107 22.65 -10.12 41.08
CA ALA A 107 21.62 -10.06 40.06
C ALA A 107 20.72 -8.81 40.17
N ASN A 108 20.46 -8.29 41.39
CA ASN A 108 19.63 -7.10 41.56
C ASN A 108 20.36 -5.84 41.10
N LYS A 109 21.65 -5.71 41.41
CA LYS A 109 22.44 -4.55 40.96
C LYS A 109 22.69 -4.59 39.47
N ILE A 110 22.98 -5.77 38.92
CA ILE A 110 23.11 -5.97 37.47
C ILE A 110 21.84 -5.50 36.76
N LYS A 111 20.66 -5.88 37.26
CA LYS A 111 19.37 -5.47 36.68
C LYS A 111 19.16 -3.95 36.75
N ILE A 112 19.52 -3.30 37.85
CA ILE A 112 19.43 -1.84 37.98
C ILE A 112 20.33 -1.13 36.95
N ILE A 113 21.55 -1.62 36.75
CA ILE A 113 22.49 -1.06 35.76
C ILE A 113 21.96 -1.32 34.34
N GLU A 114 21.39 -2.50 34.09
CA GLU A 114 20.79 -2.83 32.80
C GLU A 114 19.61 -1.90 32.48
N GLU A 115 18.69 -1.67 33.42
CA GLU A 115 17.58 -0.73 33.27
C GLU A 115 18.08 0.70 33.06
N LEU A 116 19.10 1.14 33.79
CA LEU A 116 19.72 2.46 33.60
C LEU A 116 20.25 2.63 32.18
N THR A 117 21.08 1.69 31.71
CA THR A 117 21.68 1.78 30.37
C THR A 117 20.62 1.72 29.27
N LYS A 118 19.57 0.91 29.45
CA LYS A 118 18.45 0.84 28.51
C LYS A 118 17.68 2.16 28.44
N ASN A 119 17.37 2.77 29.59
CA ASN A 119 16.69 4.06 29.67
C ASN A 119 17.52 5.19 29.02
N VAL A 120 18.85 5.16 29.14
CA VAL A 120 19.73 6.12 28.47
C VAL A 120 19.68 5.94 26.96
N VAL A 121 19.74 4.71 26.46
CA VAL A 121 19.65 4.41 25.02
C VAL A 121 18.28 4.82 24.45
N GLU A 122 17.18 4.50 25.13
CA GLU A 122 15.84 4.93 24.71
C GLU A 122 15.72 6.46 24.62
N LYS A 123 16.32 7.20 25.55
CA LYS A 123 16.38 8.67 25.50
C LYS A 123 17.24 9.19 24.35
N ILE A 124 18.35 8.54 24.00
CA ILE A 124 19.21 8.95 22.88
C ILE A 124 18.53 8.68 21.54
N ILE A 125 17.86 7.53 21.38
CA ILE A 125 17.17 7.15 20.13
C ILE A 125 15.91 8.00 19.91
N SER A 126 15.21 8.39 20.96
CA SER A 126 13.99 9.21 20.84
C SER A 126 14.24 10.67 20.40
N VAL A 127 15.46 11.21 20.58
CA VAL A 127 15.82 12.57 20.15
C VAL A 127 15.77 12.75 18.61
N PRO A 128 16.47 11.93 17.79
CA PRO A 128 16.42 12.05 16.33
C PRO A 128 15.07 11.63 15.72
N VAL A 129 14.34 10.72 16.37
CA VAL A 129 13.00 10.28 15.93
C VAL A 129 11.96 11.41 16.06
N ASN A 130 12.11 12.29 17.05
CA ASN A 130 11.23 13.44 17.21
C ASN A 130 11.65 14.63 16.34
N SER A 131 12.95 14.89 16.17
CA SER A 131 13.39 15.97 15.28
C SER A 131 13.08 15.68 13.80
N SER A 132 13.14 14.43 13.34
CA SER A 132 12.79 14.06 11.96
C SER A 132 11.29 14.13 11.66
N LYS A 133 10.44 14.01 12.70
CA LYS A 133 8.99 14.25 12.58
C LYS A 133 8.69 15.75 12.47
N GLU A 134 9.40 16.59 13.21
CA GLU A 134 9.25 18.05 13.13
C GLU A 134 9.72 18.62 11.78
N THR A 135 10.81 18.11 11.19
CA THR A 135 11.27 18.60 9.86
C THR A 135 10.36 18.20 8.71
N SER A 136 9.71 17.03 8.79
CA SER A 136 8.76 16.59 7.76
C SER A 136 7.40 17.29 7.84
N GLU A 137 7.06 17.89 8.99
CA GLU A 137 5.87 18.74 9.16
C GLU A 137 6.12 20.19 8.68
N GLN A 138 7.36 20.68 8.68
CA GLN A 138 7.71 22.04 8.23
C GLN A 138 7.89 22.18 6.72
N GLU A 139 8.21 21.10 5.98
CA GLU A 139 8.29 21.13 4.51
C GLU A 139 6.91 21.04 3.81
N ASN A 140 5.84 20.85 4.58
CA ASN A 140 4.46 20.68 4.09
C ASN A 140 3.52 21.85 4.46
N GLN A 141 4.07 23.02 4.84
CA GLN A 141 3.34 24.29 5.01
C GLN A 141 3.71 25.32 3.96
#